data_AF-A0A0Q6ER81-F1
#
_entry.id   AF-A0A0Q6ER81-F1
#
_cell.length_a   1.000
_cell.length_b   1.000
_cell.length_c   1.000
_cell.angle_alpha   90.00
_cell.angle_beta   90.00
_cell.angle_gamma   90.00
#
_symmetry.space_group_name_H-M   'P 1'
#
loop_
_entity.id
_entity.type
_entity.pdbx_description
1 polymer ?
#
loop_
_entity_poly.entity_id
_entity_poly.type
_entity_poly.pdbx_seq_one_letter_code
_entity_poly.pdbx_strand_id
1 'polypeptide(L)'
;MTTLKEFEEALRSDGNEAALAILQVLKDRDKAKRRTAPARRVTGKKMTSELARRILELHGGTRMTQQEIAFKLGVNQGRVNEVIKRGKWLTDDPLAPEAVLRDRALARLAKSKSPPARSAGRVGTKSAASRPPPSAGAPMQLSLGDF
;
A
#
# COMPACT_ATOMS: atom_id res chain seq x y z
N MET A 1 -23.87 31.14 -13.77
CA MET A 1 -23.20 30.39 -12.69
C MET A 1 -22.01 31.24 -12.27
N THR A 2 -22.10 31.93 -11.15
CA THR A 2 -21.00 32.79 -10.67
C THR A 2 -19.99 31.94 -9.90
N THR A 3 -18.70 32.11 -10.22
CA THR A 3 -17.62 31.39 -9.53
C THR A 3 -17.16 32.16 -8.28
N LEU A 4 -16.57 31.46 -7.30
CA LEU A 4 -16.01 32.10 -6.09
C LEU A 4 -14.96 33.18 -6.44
N LYS A 5 -14.24 32.98 -7.56
CA LYS A 5 -13.24 33.94 -8.06
C LYS A 5 -13.88 35.23 -8.59
N GLU A 6 -14.98 35.11 -9.32
CA GLU A 6 -15.73 36.29 -9.82
C GLU A 6 -16.29 37.11 -8.66
N PHE A 7 -16.70 36.47 -7.56
CA PHE A 7 -17.15 37.17 -6.36
C PHE A 7 -16.01 37.88 -5.61
N GLU A 8 -14.83 37.25 -5.49
CA GLU A 8 -13.62 37.91 -4.95
C GLU A 8 -13.20 39.12 -5.78
N GLU A 9 -13.32 39.04 -7.10
CA GLU A 9 -12.97 40.12 -8.02
C GLU A 9 -13.96 41.29 -7.91
N ALA A 10 -15.27 41.01 -7.84
CA ALA A 10 -16.29 42.03 -7.60
C ALA A 10 -16.08 42.75 -6.24
N LEU A 11 -15.77 42.02 -5.17
CA LEU A 11 -15.49 42.62 -3.86
C LEU A 11 -14.22 43.47 -3.85
N ARG A 12 -13.22 43.11 -4.66
CA ARG A 12 -11.99 43.89 -4.83
C ARG A 12 -12.25 45.16 -5.63
N SER A 13 -13.07 45.08 -6.69
CA SER A 13 -13.49 46.23 -7.49
C SER A 13 -14.32 47.23 -6.68
N ASP A 14 -15.17 46.74 -5.77
CA ASP A 14 -15.97 47.57 -4.86
C ASP A 14 -15.17 48.11 -3.65
N GLY A 15 -13.89 47.73 -3.50
CA GLY A 15 -13.03 48.19 -2.41
C GLY A 15 -13.44 47.69 -1.02
N ASN A 16 -14.21 46.59 -0.95
CA ASN A 16 -14.80 46.13 0.30
C ASN A 16 -13.85 45.17 1.05
N GLU A 17 -12.80 45.74 1.65
CA GLU A 17 -11.72 44.98 2.30
C GLU A 17 -12.19 44.12 3.48
N ALA A 18 -13.22 44.57 4.21
CA ALA A 18 -13.81 43.81 5.30
C ALA A 18 -14.43 42.49 4.81
N ALA A 19 -15.10 42.52 3.65
CA ALA A 19 -15.69 41.33 3.04
C ALA A 19 -14.61 40.36 2.54
N LEU A 20 -13.50 40.87 1.97
CA LEU A 20 -12.35 40.06 1.56
C LEU A 20 -11.69 39.36 2.75
N ALA A 21 -11.54 40.05 3.89
CA ALA A 21 -10.98 39.46 5.11
C ALA A 21 -11.85 38.31 5.64
N ILE A 22 -13.18 38.47 5.64
CA ILE A 22 -14.12 37.40 6.03
C ILE A 22 -14.00 36.21 5.07
N LEU A 23 -13.93 36.47 3.77
CA LEU A 23 -13.82 35.42 2.75
C LEU A 23 -12.53 34.61 2.88
N GLN A 24 -11.43 35.26 3.26
CA GLN A 24 -10.17 34.59 3.55
C GLN A 24 -10.28 33.65 4.76
N VAL A 25 -10.90 34.10 5.86
CA VAL A 25 -11.16 33.25 7.04
C VAL A 25 -12.04 32.04 6.69
N LEU A 26 -13.04 32.23 5.82
CA LEU A 26 -13.88 31.13 5.35
C LEU A 26 -13.11 30.14 4.48
N LYS A 27 -12.22 30.59 3.59
CA LYS A 27 -11.32 29.73 2.80
C LYS A 27 -10.36 28.94 3.68
N ASP A 28 -9.81 29.55 4.71
CA ASP A 28 -8.91 28.89 5.64
C ASP A 28 -9.65 27.83 6.47
N ARG A 29 -10.88 28.13 6.90
CA ARG A 29 -11.76 27.15 7.56
C ARG A 29 -12.15 26.00 6.61
N ASP A 30 -12.46 26.29 5.35
CA ASP A 30 -12.77 25.25 4.36
C ASP A 30 -11.55 24.37 4.08
N LYS A 31 -10.37 24.97 3.89
CA LYS A 31 -9.10 24.27 3.70
C LYS A 31 -8.75 23.41 4.91
N ALA A 32 -9.00 23.88 6.13
CA ALA A 32 -8.81 23.09 7.34
C ALA A 32 -9.81 21.92 7.46
N LYS A 33 -11.05 22.10 6.96
CA LYS A 33 -12.09 21.05 6.93
C LYS A 33 -11.90 20.07 5.78
N ARG A 34 -11.16 20.43 4.72
CA ARG A 34 -10.79 19.51 3.64
C ARG A 34 -9.93 18.40 4.22
N ARG A 35 -10.58 17.30 4.56
CA ARG A 35 -9.94 16.02 4.82
C ARG A 35 -9.36 15.50 3.51
N THR A 36 -8.09 15.82 3.26
CA THR A 36 -7.26 15.09 2.29
C THR A 36 -6.93 13.73 2.92
N ALA A 37 -7.92 12.83 2.95
CA ALA A 37 -7.62 11.44 3.25
C ALA A 37 -6.58 10.99 2.19
N PRO A 38 -5.44 10.41 2.60
CA PRO A 38 -4.52 9.82 1.65
C PRO A 38 -5.32 8.89 0.75
N ALA A 39 -5.11 8.96 -0.57
CA ALA A 39 -5.80 8.09 -1.52
C ALA A 39 -5.58 6.65 -1.05
N ARG A 40 -6.59 6.06 -0.38
CA ARG A 40 -6.52 4.67 0.05
C ARG A 40 -6.36 3.92 -1.24
N ARG A 41 -5.21 3.27 -1.43
CA ARG A 41 -5.08 2.22 -2.44
C ARG A 41 -6.22 1.29 -2.12
N VAL A 42 -7.25 1.29 -2.96
CA VAL A 42 -8.33 0.32 -2.88
C VAL A 42 -7.60 -1.00 -3.06
N THR A 43 -7.29 -1.66 -1.94
CA THR A 43 -6.73 -3.00 -1.93
C THR A 43 -7.87 -3.87 -2.43
N GLY A 44 -8.02 -3.87 -3.75
CA GLY A 44 -9.06 -4.60 -4.41
C GLY A 44 -9.00 -6.04 -3.97
N LYS A 45 -10.17 -6.67 -3.89
CA LYS A 45 -10.36 -8.06 -3.48
C LYS A 45 -9.26 -8.93 -4.10
N LYS A 46 -8.66 -9.82 -3.30
CA LYS A 46 -7.60 -10.72 -3.79
C LYS A 46 -8.16 -11.49 -4.99
N MET A 47 -7.36 -11.61 -6.04
CA MET A 47 -7.80 -12.24 -7.27
C MET A 47 -7.89 -13.76 -7.06
N THR A 48 -9.03 -14.35 -7.40
CA THR A 48 -9.32 -15.78 -7.31
C THR A 48 -9.79 -16.31 -8.66
N SER A 49 -9.75 -17.63 -8.86
CA SER A 49 -10.20 -18.26 -10.10
C SER A 49 -11.68 -18.07 -10.36
N GLU A 50 -12.50 -18.12 -9.33
CA GLU A 50 -13.92 -17.78 -9.38
C GLU A 50 -14.15 -16.33 -9.85
N LEU A 51 -13.38 -15.38 -9.30
CA LEU A 51 -13.51 -13.96 -9.65
C LEU A 51 -13.06 -13.68 -11.09
N ALA A 52 -12.04 -14.39 -11.58
CA ALA A 52 -11.60 -14.32 -12.96
C ALA A 52 -12.67 -14.84 -13.94
N ARG A 53 -13.35 -15.95 -13.62
CA ARG A 53 -14.49 -16.45 -14.41
C ARG A 53 -15.63 -15.42 -14.46
N ARG A 54 -15.95 -14.81 -13.31
CA ARG A 54 -16.98 -13.78 -13.22
C ARG A 54 -16.64 -12.52 -14.02
N ILE A 55 -15.36 -12.16 -14.10
CA ILE A 55 -14.89 -11.06 -14.97
C ILE A 55 -15.15 -11.37 -16.45
N LEU A 56 -14.83 -12.59 -16.90
CA LEU A 56 -15.07 -12.99 -18.30
C LEU A 56 -16.55 -13.02 -18.64
N GLU A 57 -17.39 -13.52 -17.73
CA GLU A 57 -18.84 -13.54 -17.88
C GLU A 57 -19.40 -12.12 -18.05
N LEU A 58 -18.99 -11.18 -17.19
CA LEU A 58 -19.44 -9.78 -17.26
C LEU A 58 -18.93 -9.06 -18.51
N HIS A 59 -17.69 -9.36 -18.93
CA HIS A 59 -17.11 -8.75 -20.13
C HIS A 59 -17.79 -9.24 -21.41
N GLY A 60 -18.03 -10.56 -21.53
CA GLY A 60 -18.67 -11.16 -22.68
C GLY A 60 -20.18 -10.88 -22.75
N GLY A 61 -20.88 -10.94 -21.61
CA GLY A 61 -22.34 -10.88 -21.56
C GLY A 61 -22.93 -9.47 -21.47
N THR A 62 -22.22 -8.51 -20.88
CA THR A 62 -22.81 -7.18 -20.55
C THR A 62 -22.15 -6.01 -21.30
N ARG A 63 -21.10 -6.25 -22.12
CA ARG A 63 -20.27 -5.21 -22.77
C ARG A 63 -19.77 -4.12 -21.80
N MET A 64 -19.70 -4.42 -20.50
CA MET A 64 -19.21 -3.47 -19.50
C MET A 64 -17.75 -3.15 -19.75
N THR A 65 -17.36 -1.90 -19.49
CA THR A 65 -15.96 -1.50 -19.57
C THR A 65 -15.17 -2.15 -18.44
N GLN A 66 -13.85 -2.27 -18.62
CA GLN A 66 -12.98 -2.86 -17.60
C GLN A 66 -13.02 -2.08 -16.28
N GLN A 67 -13.23 -0.76 -16.35
CA GLN A 67 -13.37 0.11 -15.17
C GLN A 67 -14.68 -0.17 -14.43
N GLU A 68 -15.78 -0.35 -15.15
CA GLU A 68 -17.08 -0.69 -14.57
C GLU A 68 -17.05 -2.08 -13.91
N ILE A 69 -16.43 -3.07 -14.55
CA ILE A 69 -16.23 -4.40 -13.98
C ILE A 69 -15.35 -4.32 -12.73
N ALA A 70 -14.26 -3.55 -12.79
CA ALA A 70 -13.36 -3.33 -11.67
C ALA A 70 -14.07 -2.69 -10.48
N PHE A 71 -14.92 -1.68 -10.72
CA PHE A 71 -15.71 -1.02 -9.70
C PHE A 71 -16.76 -1.95 -9.10
N LYS A 72 -17.53 -2.66 -9.94
CA LYS A 72 -18.58 -3.59 -9.51
C LYS A 72 -18.05 -4.75 -8.67
N LEU A 73 -16.87 -5.28 -9.02
CA LEU A 73 -16.25 -6.40 -8.31
C LEU A 73 -15.28 -5.96 -7.19
N GLY A 74 -15.03 -4.65 -7.06
CA GLY A 74 -14.08 -4.10 -6.10
C GLY A 74 -12.65 -4.57 -6.32
N VAL A 75 -12.22 -4.67 -7.59
CA VAL A 75 -10.87 -5.10 -7.99
C VAL A 75 -10.15 -4.00 -8.76
N ASN A 76 -8.84 -4.14 -8.93
CA ASN A 76 -8.05 -3.19 -9.70
C ASN A 76 -8.25 -3.43 -11.21
N GLN A 77 -8.42 -2.34 -11.99
CA GLN A 77 -8.63 -2.42 -13.45
C GLN A 77 -7.49 -3.14 -14.18
N GLY A 78 -6.23 -2.99 -13.75
CA GLY A 78 -5.10 -3.70 -14.32
C GLY A 78 -5.25 -5.22 -14.18
N ARG A 79 -5.81 -5.70 -13.06
CA ARG A 79 -6.08 -7.13 -12.86
C ARG A 79 -7.20 -7.63 -13.79
N VAL A 80 -8.24 -6.83 -14.02
CA VAL A 80 -9.31 -7.14 -14.99
C VAL A 80 -8.73 -7.27 -16.40
N ASN A 81 -7.85 -6.36 -16.80
CA ASN A 81 -7.17 -6.41 -18.09
C ASN A 81 -6.30 -7.66 -18.24
N GLU A 82 -5.58 -8.08 -17.20
CA GLU A 82 -4.78 -9.30 -17.21
C GLU A 82 -5.62 -10.58 -17.32
N VAL A 83 -6.80 -10.63 -16.69
CA VAL A 83 -7.77 -11.72 -16.87
C VAL A 83 -8.26 -11.77 -18.32
N ILE A 84 -8.66 -10.62 -18.89
CA ILE A 84 -9.22 -10.56 -20.25
C ILE A 84 -8.16 -10.88 -21.31
N LYS A 85 -6.96 -10.29 -21.20
CA LYS A 85 -5.92 -10.41 -22.23
C LYS A 85 -5.10 -11.69 -22.15
N ARG A 86 -4.85 -12.19 -20.94
CA ARG A 86 -3.90 -13.29 -20.70
C ARG A 86 -4.52 -14.49 -19.99
N GLY A 87 -5.80 -14.41 -19.63
CA GLY A 87 -6.47 -15.48 -18.91
C GLY A 87 -5.86 -15.77 -17.53
N LYS A 88 -5.17 -14.79 -16.93
CA LYS A 88 -4.55 -15.00 -15.62
C LYS A 88 -5.62 -15.33 -14.58
N TRP A 89 -5.23 -16.13 -13.59
CA TRP A 89 -6.09 -16.64 -12.52
C TRP A 89 -7.20 -17.62 -12.95
N LEU A 90 -7.40 -17.93 -14.24
CA LEU A 90 -8.45 -18.88 -14.68
C LEU A 90 -8.13 -20.35 -14.37
N THR A 91 -6.85 -20.71 -14.37
CA THR A 91 -6.40 -22.09 -14.16
C THR A 91 -5.95 -22.30 -12.72
N ASP A 92 -6.62 -23.22 -12.03
CA ASP A 92 -6.10 -23.89 -10.83
C ASP A 92 -5.21 -25.06 -11.29
N ASP A 93 -4.24 -24.79 -12.16
CA ASP A 93 -3.29 -25.82 -12.60
C ASP A 93 -2.30 -26.09 -11.45
N PRO A 94 -2.31 -27.28 -10.83
CA PRO A 94 -1.43 -27.60 -9.71
C PRO A 94 0.06 -27.55 -10.07
N LEU A 95 0.41 -27.57 -11.37
CA LEU A 95 1.78 -27.42 -11.85
C LEU A 95 2.14 -25.98 -12.28
N ALA A 96 1.21 -25.02 -12.23
CA ALA A 96 1.55 -23.64 -12.52
C ALA A 96 2.54 -23.08 -11.47
N PRO A 97 3.58 -22.31 -11.88
CA PRO A 97 4.56 -21.76 -10.94
C PRO A 97 3.91 -20.84 -9.89
N GLU A 98 2.77 -20.20 -10.22
CA GLU A 98 1.99 -19.40 -9.27
C GLU A 98 1.24 -20.26 -8.23
N ALA A 99 0.84 -21.49 -8.56
CA ALA A 99 0.22 -22.43 -7.63
C ALA A 99 1.25 -22.98 -6.65
N VAL A 100 2.43 -23.37 -7.13
CA VAL A 100 3.56 -23.81 -6.29
C VAL A 100 3.98 -22.72 -5.29
N LEU A 101 3.97 -21.45 -5.70
CA LEU A 101 4.26 -20.33 -4.80
C LEU A 101 3.16 -20.10 -3.75
N ARG A 102 1.89 -20.28 -4.12
CA ARG A 102 0.75 -20.19 -3.19
C ARG A 102 0.76 -21.34 -2.19
N ASP A 103 0.98 -22.58 -2.63
CA ASP A 103 1.07 -23.75 -1.77
C ASP A 103 2.29 -23.68 -0.86
N ARG A 104 3.43 -23.20 -1.36
CA ARG A 104 4.61 -22.96 -0.52
C ARG A 104 4.36 -21.87 0.53
N ALA A 105 3.58 -20.84 0.21
CA ALA A 105 3.21 -19.79 1.15
C ALA A 105 2.18 -20.27 2.18
N LEU A 106 1.18 -21.04 1.75
CA LEU A 106 0.18 -21.70 2.62
C LEU A 106 0.84 -22.71 3.56
N ALA A 107 1.78 -23.52 3.07
CA ALA A 107 2.54 -24.48 3.87
C ALA A 107 3.41 -23.78 4.93
N ARG A 108 4.02 -22.63 4.61
CA ARG A 108 4.73 -21.79 5.60
C ARG A 108 3.79 -21.23 6.66
N LEU A 109 2.61 -20.77 6.26
CA LEU A 109 1.60 -20.22 7.18
C LEU A 109 0.96 -21.30 8.07
N ALA A 110 0.77 -22.50 7.54
CA ALA A 110 0.31 -23.67 8.29
C ALA A 110 1.36 -24.13 9.30
N LYS A 111 2.65 -24.11 8.93
CA LYS A 111 3.75 -24.44 9.85
C LYS A 111 3.98 -23.37 10.92
N SER A 112 3.55 -22.13 10.70
CA SER A 112 3.59 -21.05 11.70
C SER A 112 2.34 -20.97 12.60
N LYS A 113 1.35 -21.86 12.43
CA LYS A 113 0.17 -21.94 13.32
C LYS A 113 0.42 -22.78 14.59
N SER A 114 1.60 -23.39 14.74
CA SER A 114 2.03 -23.88 16.04
C SER A 114 2.36 -22.66 16.92
N PRO A 115 1.72 -22.50 18.09
CA PRO A 115 2.06 -21.41 18.99
C PRO A 115 3.55 -21.50 19.34
N PRO A 116 4.29 -20.39 19.44
CA PRO A 116 5.67 -20.44 19.90
C PRO A 116 5.65 -21.02 21.31
N ALA A 117 6.13 -22.26 21.45
CA ALA A 117 6.41 -22.85 22.74
C ALA A 117 7.41 -21.91 23.41
N ARG A 118 6.96 -21.23 24.47
CA ARG A 118 7.84 -20.49 25.37
C ARG A 118 8.78 -21.51 26.01
N SER A 119 9.97 -21.70 25.46
CA SER A 119 11.07 -22.29 26.22
C SER A 119 11.93 -21.17 26.78
N ALA A 120 11.54 -20.70 27.97
CA ALA A 120 12.50 -20.12 28.92
C ALA A 120 13.59 -21.17 29.21
N GLY A 121 14.83 -20.70 29.36
CA GLY A 121 16.03 -21.50 29.14
C GLY A 121 16.48 -22.44 30.26
N ARG A 122 17.54 -23.20 29.93
CA ARG A 122 18.67 -23.67 30.76
C ARG A 122 19.54 -24.60 29.90
N VAL A 123 20.74 -24.19 29.49
CA VAL A 123 22.05 -24.35 30.16
C VAL A 123 22.58 -25.79 30.21
N GLY A 124 23.71 -26.00 29.52
CA GLY A 124 24.73 -27.06 29.76
C GLY A 124 24.77 -28.19 28.72
N THR A 125 25.89 -28.63 28.15
CA THR A 125 27.33 -28.36 28.36
C THR A 125 28.18 -28.88 27.18
N LYS A 126 29.16 -28.07 26.77
CA LYS A 126 30.57 -28.36 26.37
C LYS A 126 30.92 -29.26 25.16
N SER A 127 31.56 -28.64 24.16
CA SER A 127 33.00 -28.78 23.81
C SER A 127 33.32 -27.78 22.68
N ALA A 128 33.97 -26.63 22.91
CA ALA A 128 35.38 -26.36 23.19
C ALA A 128 36.24 -26.15 21.90
N ALA A 129 36.99 -25.03 21.92
CA ALA A 129 38.01 -24.54 20.98
C ALA A 129 37.49 -23.82 19.71
N SER A 130 37.86 -22.57 19.39
CA SER A 130 38.87 -21.65 19.94
C SER A 130 38.55 -20.20 19.52
N ARG A 131 38.70 -19.24 20.43
CA ARG A 131 38.80 -17.80 20.14
C ARG A 131 39.76 -17.19 21.16
N PRO A 132 40.72 -16.34 20.77
CA PRO A 132 41.41 -15.48 21.73
C PRO A 132 40.68 -14.12 21.92
N PRO A 133 40.86 -13.47 23.09
CA PRO A 133 39.98 -12.43 23.64
C PRO A 133 40.40 -10.98 23.28
N PRO A 134 39.57 -9.96 23.61
CA PRO A 134 39.85 -8.55 23.39
C PRO A 134 40.53 -7.89 24.61
N SER A 135 41.32 -6.83 24.41
CA SER A 135 41.65 -5.90 25.50
C SER A 135 41.55 -4.44 25.06
N ALA A 136 40.93 -3.65 25.94
CA ALA A 136 40.80 -2.21 25.88
C ALA A 136 42.12 -1.50 26.19
N GLY A 137 42.29 -0.30 25.62
CA GLY A 137 43.36 0.64 25.96
C GLY A 137 43.54 1.71 24.89
N ALA A 138 42.90 2.87 25.06
CA ALA A 138 43.28 4.09 24.34
C ALA A 138 44.62 4.62 24.91
N PRO A 139 45.45 5.34 24.13
CA PRO A 139 45.22 6.79 24.01
C PRO A 139 45.52 7.40 22.62
N MET A 140 44.92 8.57 22.42
CA MET A 140 45.37 9.73 21.63
C MET A 140 46.47 9.52 20.57
N GLN A 141 46.14 9.86 19.32
CA GLN A 141 47.02 10.75 18.56
C GLN A 141 46.20 11.62 17.61
N LEU A 142 46.20 12.91 17.95
CA LEU A 142 45.83 14.02 17.11
C LEU A 142 46.81 14.09 15.94
N SER A 143 46.32 14.19 14.71
CA SER A 143 47.02 14.93 13.67
C SER A 143 46.00 15.63 12.78
N LEU A 144 45.67 16.83 13.23
CA LEU A 144 45.19 17.93 12.42
C LEU A 144 46.41 18.43 11.63
N GLY A 145 46.37 18.32 10.31
CA GLY A 145 47.39 18.83 9.40
C GLY A 145 46.72 19.67 8.34
N ASP A 146 46.62 20.96 8.64
CA ASP A 146 46.32 22.07 7.73
C ASP A 146 47.57 22.32 6.87
N PHE A 147 47.43 22.36 5.54
CA PHE A 147 48.20 23.15 4.55
C PHE A 147 47.67 22.88 3.13
#